data_AF-A0AAV2IK84-F1
#
_entry.id   AF-A0AAV2IK84-F1
#
_cell.length_a   1.000
_cell.length_b   1.000
_cell.length_c   1.000
_cell.angle_alpha   90.00
_cell.angle_beta   90.00
_cell.angle_gamma   90.00
#
_symmetry.space_group_name_H-M   'P 1'
#
loop_
_entity.id
_entity.type
_entity.pdbx_description
1 polymer ?
#
loop_
_entity_poly.entity_id
_entity_poly.type
_entity_poly.pdbx_seq_one_letter_code
_entity_poly.pdbx_strand_id
1 'polypeptide(L)'
;MDVTTDDTSLPQVVQFTVVLLCRDFNPEKYSALCQIFGRQYKKTGSAATMLEGYLSVITKGTCNSDENGKFSVNDFSKQQAYGKCCIKDLIQTFGLETILIYTAVLLKKRIAVYFPPHSLGNLLEYTRAIPAFAWHRQNWNIVHPNVQLTEGETEHLKSNSHYVAGFTEAAVEGRTDLYDIFVNAPNSQIFIAAHAKESLAMGKLHKEIALLMVEKAESETSDLDIIKAIETKTKDLLNNLKSLATKGADGKLSFTLETLKERKLPPATENFLFSLAASEGLVQL
;
A
#
# COMPACT_ATOMS: atom_id res chain seq x y z
N MET A 1 -17.53 -18.00 6.84
CA MET A 1 -17.47 -18.62 8.17
C MET A 1 -18.24 -19.91 8.11
N ASP A 2 -17.62 -21.01 8.51
CA ASP A 2 -18.26 -22.33 8.46
C ASP A 2 -19.13 -22.51 9.70
N VAL A 3 -20.34 -23.00 9.51
CA VAL A 3 -21.30 -23.27 10.58
C VAL A 3 -21.09 -24.73 11.01
N THR A 4 -20.92 -24.97 12.31
CA THR A 4 -20.73 -26.33 12.84
C THR A 4 -22.03 -26.88 13.40
N THR A 5 -22.06 -28.18 13.70
CA THR A 5 -23.23 -28.84 14.31
C THR A 5 -23.61 -28.28 15.68
N ASP A 6 -22.70 -27.53 16.32
CA ASP A 6 -22.92 -26.89 17.61
C ASP A 6 -23.68 -25.55 17.48
N ASP A 7 -23.72 -24.96 16.27
CA ASP A 7 -24.42 -23.72 15.95
C ASP A 7 -25.93 -23.99 15.74
N THR A 8 -26.62 -24.40 16.82
CA THR A 8 -28.03 -24.83 16.81
C THR A 8 -29.03 -23.81 16.24
N SER A 9 -28.67 -22.52 16.25
CA SER A 9 -29.48 -21.42 15.74
C SER A 9 -29.52 -21.32 14.21
N LEU A 10 -28.65 -22.05 13.50
CA LEU A 10 -28.51 -22.01 12.04
C LEU A 10 -28.59 -23.41 11.39
N PRO A 11 -29.67 -24.17 11.61
CA PRO A 11 -29.74 -25.60 11.26
C PRO A 11 -29.67 -25.91 9.75
N GLN A 12 -29.93 -24.92 8.89
CA GLN A 12 -29.93 -25.08 7.43
C GLN A 12 -28.78 -24.34 6.72
N VAL A 13 -27.98 -23.58 7.47
CA VAL A 13 -26.91 -22.76 6.89
C VAL A 13 -25.60 -23.54 6.97
N VAL A 14 -25.00 -23.83 5.82
CA VAL A 14 -23.68 -24.47 5.75
C VAL A 14 -22.56 -23.44 5.90
N GLN A 15 -22.72 -22.30 5.24
CA GLN A 15 -21.73 -21.23 5.24
C GLN A 15 -22.39 -19.88 5.05
N PHE A 16 -21.80 -18.83 5.63
CA PHE A 16 -22.18 -17.44 5.37
C PHE A 16 -20.95 -16.53 5.35
N THR A 17 -21.13 -15.34 4.76
CA THR A 17 -20.10 -14.30 4.67
C THR A 17 -20.68 -12.97 5.12
N VAL A 18 -19.92 -12.24 5.94
CA VAL A 18 -20.24 -10.87 6.37
C VAL A 18 -19.37 -9.91 5.59
N VAL A 19 -19.98 -8.95 4.92
CA VAL A 19 -19.29 -7.91 4.14
C VAL A 19 -19.68 -6.55 4.68
N LEU A 20 -18.69 -5.73 4.99
CA LEU A 20 -18.89 -4.33 5.40
C LEU A 20 -18.38 -3.41 4.29
N LEU A 21 -19.29 -2.58 3.76
CA LEU A 21 -18.94 -1.53 2.82
C LEU A 21 -18.67 -0.24 3.57
N CYS A 22 -17.49 0.34 3.40
CA CYS A 22 -17.02 1.50 4.15
C CYS A 22 -16.33 2.51 3.23
N ARG A 23 -16.24 3.78 3.67
CA ARG A 23 -15.63 4.88 2.91
C ARG A 23 -14.15 5.11 3.22
N ASP A 24 -13.63 4.44 4.24
CA ASP A 24 -12.25 4.53 4.68
C ASP A 24 -11.61 3.14 4.73
N PHE A 25 -10.29 3.12 4.54
CA PHE A 25 -9.50 1.90 4.57
C PHE A 25 -8.89 1.68 5.96
N ASN A 26 -9.50 0.78 6.74
CA ASN A 26 -9.00 0.33 8.05
C ASN A 26 -9.33 -1.15 8.27
N PRO A 27 -8.53 -2.06 7.70
CA PRO A 27 -8.83 -3.49 7.71
C PRO A 27 -8.87 -4.10 9.11
N GLU A 28 -8.07 -3.63 10.08
CA GLU A 28 -8.13 -4.13 11.46
C GLU A 28 -9.48 -3.85 12.11
N LYS A 29 -9.96 -2.60 11.99
CA LYS A 29 -11.25 -2.17 12.53
C LYS A 29 -12.38 -3.02 11.97
N TYR A 30 -12.40 -3.18 10.64
CA TYR A 30 -13.49 -3.87 9.95
C TYR A 30 -13.41 -5.39 10.07
N SER A 31 -12.20 -5.96 10.15
CA SER A 31 -12.02 -7.38 10.46
C SER A 31 -12.56 -7.71 11.85
N ALA A 32 -12.23 -6.90 12.87
CA ALA A 32 -12.77 -7.06 14.22
C ALA A 32 -14.30 -6.96 14.26
N LEU A 33 -14.89 -6.00 13.54
CA LEU A 33 -16.35 -5.87 13.44
C LEU A 33 -17.01 -7.05 12.74
N CYS A 34 -16.47 -7.49 11.59
CA CYS A 34 -16.98 -8.67 10.88
C CYS A 34 -16.94 -9.93 11.76
N GLN A 35 -15.90 -10.10 12.58
CA GLN A 35 -15.82 -11.20 13.54
C GLN A 35 -16.91 -11.11 14.60
N ILE A 36 -17.15 -9.92 15.18
CA ILE A 36 -18.21 -9.71 16.18
C ILE A 36 -19.59 -10.01 15.56
N PHE A 37 -19.90 -9.44 14.40
CA PHE A 37 -21.20 -9.65 13.75
C PHE A 37 -21.38 -11.10 13.29
N GLY A 38 -20.33 -11.74 12.78
CA GLY A 38 -20.38 -13.15 12.41
C GLY A 38 -20.66 -14.06 13.61
N ARG A 39 -20.05 -13.79 14.78
CA ARG A 39 -20.35 -14.53 16.01
C ARG A 39 -21.76 -14.28 16.52
N GLN A 40 -22.23 -13.02 16.50
CA GLN A 40 -23.60 -12.69 16.86
C GLN A 40 -24.60 -13.45 15.99
N TYR A 41 -24.37 -13.47 14.68
CA TYR A 41 -25.23 -14.19 13.73
C TYR A 41 -25.22 -15.71 13.97
N LYS A 42 -24.04 -16.30 14.20
CA LYS A 42 -23.93 -17.73 14.55
C LYS A 42 -24.75 -18.07 15.79
N LYS A 43 -24.64 -17.23 16.82
CA LYS A 43 -25.31 -17.45 18.10
C LYS A 43 -26.82 -17.27 18.01
N THR A 44 -27.30 -16.25 17.32
CA THR A 44 -28.74 -15.89 17.35
C THR A 44 -29.53 -16.34 16.13
N GLY A 45 -28.85 -16.67 15.02
CA GLY A 45 -29.46 -16.87 13.71
C GLY A 45 -30.14 -15.62 13.13
N SER A 46 -29.99 -14.45 13.77
CA SER A 46 -30.76 -13.24 13.46
C SER A 46 -29.88 -12.13 12.91
N ALA A 47 -30.20 -11.67 11.70
CA ALA A 47 -29.55 -10.51 11.09
C ALA A 47 -29.90 -9.20 11.83
N ALA A 48 -31.01 -9.15 12.57
CA ALA A 48 -31.39 -7.97 13.35
C ALA A 48 -30.37 -7.67 14.45
N THR A 49 -29.85 -8.70 15.13
CA THR A 49 -28.82 -8.53 16.17
C THR A 49 -27.52 -7.95 15.59
N MET A 50 -27.13 -8.39 14.38
CA MET A 50 -25.98 -7.80 13.69
C MET A 50 -26.22 -6.32 13.36
N LEU A 51 -27.41 -5.99 12.87
CA LEU A 51 -27.78 -4.62 12.53
C LEU A 51 -27.79 -3.72 13.76
N GLU A 52 -28.31 -4.19 14.90
CA GLU A 52 -28.23 -3.48 16.18
C GLU A 52 -26.79 -3.21 16.59
N GLY A 53 -25.90 -4.20 16.47
CA GLY A 53 -24.47 -4.04 16.70
C GLY A 53 -23.86 -2.97 15.79
N TYR A 54 -24.15 -3.04 14.49
CA TYR A 54 -23.70 -2.06 13.50
C TYR A 54 -24.19 -0.64 13.81
N LEU A 55 -25.48 -0.47 14.11
CA LEU A 55 -26.07 0.82 14.48
C LEU A 55 -25.48 1.35 15.78
N SER A 56 -25.18 0.49 16.76
CA SER A 56 -24.48 0.89 18.00
C SER A 56 -23.09 1.45 17.70
N VAL A 57 -22.34 0.82 16.78
CA VAL A 57 -21.02 1.32 16.37
C VAL A 57 -21.13 2.66 15.64
N ILE A 58 -22.11 2.82 14.74
CA ILE A 58 -22.29 4.10 14.02
C ILE A 58 -22.70 5.22 14.95
N THR A 59 -23.65 4.97 15.85
CA THR A 59 -24.27 6.01 16.67
C THR A 59 -23.47 6.30 17.95
N LYS A 60 -22.82 5.30 18.54
CA LYS A 60 -22.12 5.41 19.83
C LYS A 60 -20.63 5.13 19.74
N GLY A 61 -20.11 4.72 18.57
CA GLY A 61 -18.70 4.34 18.40
C GLY A 61 -18.31 3.04 19.09
N THR A 62 -19.26 2.28 19.64
CA THR A 62 -18.97 1.08 20.46
C THR A 62 -20.04 0.00 20.30
N CYS A 63 -19.66 -1.26 20.45
CA CYS A 63 -20.60 -2.37 20.60
C CYS A 63 -20.07 -3.42 21.58
N ASN A 64 -20.98 -4.17 22.20
CA ASN A 64 -20.63 -5.24 23.12
C ASN A 64 -20.42 -6.54 22.33
N SER A 65 -19.35 -7.25 22.66
CA SER A 65 -19.14 -8.64 22.27
C SER A 65 -19.23 -9.50 23.52
N ASP A 66 -20.04 -10.56 23.46
CA ASP A 66 -20.28 -11.45 24.61
C ASP A 66 -19.01 -12.19 25.10
N GLU A 67 -17.95 -12.24 24.28
CA GLU A 67 -16.70 -12.98 24.58
C GLU A 67 -15.44 -12.10 24.58
N ASN A 68 -15.38 -11.05 23.73
CA ASN A 68 -14.16 -10.25 23.53
C ASN A 68 -14.19 -8.88 24.23
N GLY A 69 -15.17 -8.64 25.12
CA GLY A 69 -15.36 -7.34 25.77
C GLY A 69 -16.03 -6.29 24.87
N LYS A 70 -15.77 -5.01 25.14
CA LYS A 70 -16.38 -3.89 24.44
C LYS A 70 -15.51 -3.45 23.27
N PHE A 71 -16.04 -3.51 22.06
CA PHE A 71 -15.41 -2.90 20.88
C PHE A 71 -15.53 -1.37 20.95
N SER A 72 -14.46 -0.66 20.64
CA SER A 72 -14.42 0.80 20.54
C SER A 72 -13.72 1.24 19.26
N VAL A 73 -14.34 2.14 18.49
CA VAL A 73 -13.73 2.70 17.27
C VAL A 73 -12.44 3.46 17.60
N ASN A 74 -12.32 4.02 18.80
CA ASN A 74 -11.14 4.79 19.22
C ASN A 74 -9.89 3.92 19.38
N ASP A 75 -10.05 2.59 19.48
CA ASP A 75 -8.92 1.65 19.58
C ASP A 75 -8.25 1.44 18.22
N PHE A 76 -8.83 1.99 17.14
CA PHE A 76 -8.35 1.83 15.78
C PHE A 76 -8.03 3.20 15.16
N SER A 77 -6.80 3.39 14.72
CA SER A 77 -6.40 4.59 13.99
C SER A 77 -5.86 4.26 12.60
N LYS A 78 -6.05 5.19 11.65
CA LYS A 78 -5.52 5.04 10.28
C LYS A 78 -3.99 4.91 10.27
N GLN A 79 -3.30 5.61 11.18
CA GLN A 79 -1.85 5.57 11.31
C GLN A 79 -1.37 4.19 11.79
N GLN A 80 -2.04 3.62 12.79
CA GLN A 80 -1.73 2.26 13.25
C GLN A 80 -2.01 1.23 12.16
N ALA A 81 -3.10 1.38 11.40
CA ALA A 81 -3.38 0.54 10.24
C ALA A 81 -2.26 0.67 9.18
N TYR A 82 -1.74 1.87 8.93
CA TYR A 82 -0.63 2.05 7.99
C TYR A 82 0.65 1.35 8.45
N GLY A 83 0.93 1.33 9.76
CA GLY A 83 2.10 0.68 10.35
C GLY A 83 1.99 -0.84 10.49
N LYS A 84 0.77 -1.39 10.40
CA LYS A 84 0.52 -2.84 10.40
C LYS A 84 0.62 -3.38 8.97
N CYS A 85 1.82 -3.72 8.54
CA CYS A 85 2.08 -4.31 7.23
C CYS A 85 3.33 -5.21 7.25
N CYS A 86 3.49 -6.04 6.21
CA CYS A 86 4.60 -6.98 6.04
C CYS A 86 5.77 -6.38 5.25
N ILE A 87 6.25 -5.18 5.62
CA ILE A 87 7.31 -4.52 4.85
C ILE A 87 8.62 -5.30 4.93
N LYS A 88 8.90 -5.94 6.07
CA LYS A 88 10.08 -6.78 6.28
C LYS A 88 10.10 -7.96 5.30
N ASP A 89 8.99 -8.68 5.19
CA ASP A 89 8.86 -9.82 4.28
C ASP A 89 9.06 -9.41 2.82
N LEU A 90 8.52 -8.25 2.44
CA LEU A 90 8.70 -7.70 1.09
C LEU A 90 10.19 -7.39 0.83
N ILE A 91 10.89 -6.75 1.77
CA ILE A 91 12.32 -6.46 1.64
C ILE A 91 13.14 -7.76 1.57
N GLN A 92 12.81 -8.76 2.40
CA GLN A 92 13.51 -10.05 2.40
C GLN A 92 13.28 -10.82 1.09
N THR A 93 12.08 -10.71 0.51
CA THR A 93 11.71 -11.41 -0.73
C THR A 93 12.46 -10.90 -1.95
N PHE A 94 12.64 -9.58 -2.08
CA PHE A 94 13.29 -8.97 -3.25
C PHE A 94 14.72 -8.48 -2.98
N GLY A 95 15.17 -8.50 -1.72
CA GLY A 95 16.50 -8.03 -1.33
C GLY A 95 16.77 -6.60 -1.82
N LEU A 96 17.89 -6.43 -2.52
CA LEU A 96 18.28 -5.14 -3.09
C LEU A 96 17.31 -4.63 -4.17
N GLU A 97 16.58 -5.50 -4.87
CA GLU A 97 15.63 -5.10 -5.91
C GLU A 97 14.39 -4.38 -5.33
N THR A 98 14.16 -4.48 -4.01
CA THR A 98 13.12 -3.70 -3.30
C THR A 98 13.23 -2.20 -3.55
N ILE A 99 14.45 -1.72 -3.87
CA ILE A 99 14.67 -0.33 -4.25
C ILE A 99 13.84 0.11 -5.45
N LEU A 100 13.53 -0.80 -6.39
CA LEU A 100 12.69 -0.52 -7.55
C LEU A 100 11.26 -0.20 -7.10
N ILE A 101 10.73 -0.96 -6.15
CA ILE A 101 9.40 -0.73 -5.56
C ILE A 101 9.40 0.60 -4.80
N TYR A 102 10.41 0.83 -3.95
CA TYR A 102 10.56 2.09 -3.22
C TYR A 102 10.59 3.31 -4.16
N THR A 103 11.44 3.27 -5.19
CA THR A 103 11.58 4.35 -6.16
C THR A 103 10.29 4.54 -6.94
N ALA A 104 9.60 3.47 -7.34
CA ALA A 104 8.30 3.58 -8.01
C ALA A 104 7.23 4.27 -7.16
N VAL A 105 7.17 3.94 -5.87
CA VAL A 105 6.25 4.60 -4.93
C VAL A 105 6.58 6.08 -4.81
N LEU A 106 7.86 6.44 -4.65
CA LEU A 106 8.29 7.84 -4.57
C LEU A 106 7.97 8.61 -5.85
N LEU A 107 8.22 8.02 -7.01
CA LEU A 107 7.98 8.66 -8.31
C LEU A 107 6.52 8.58 -8.78
N LYS A 108 5.60 8.14 -7.92
CA LYS A 108 4.17 7.99 -8.23
C LYS A 108 3.98 7.19 -9.53
N LYS A 109 4.57 5.99 -9.58
CA LYS A 109 4.43 5.06 -10.69
C LYS A 109 3.28 4.08 -10.45
N ARG A 110 2.85 3.42 -11.52
CA ARG A 110 1.82 2.37 -11.51
C ARG A 110 2.48 1.03 -11.20
N ILE A 111 2.10 0.40 -10.11
CA ILE A 111 2.67 -0.86 -9.63
C ILE A 111 1.58 -1.94 -9.70
N ALA A 112 1.84 -3.01 -10.46
CA ALA A 112 1.02 -4.21 -10.46
C ALA A 112 1.70 -5.29 -9.62
N VAL A 113 0.99 -5.90 -8.68
CA VAL A 113 1.46 -7.00 -7.83
C VAL A 113 0.67 -8.24 -8.19
N TYR A 114 1.35 -9.37 -8.39
CA TYR A 114 0.72 -10.64 -8.70
C TYR A 114 0.98 -11.69 -7.62
N PHE A 115 -0.08 -12.41 -7.28
CA PHE A 115 -0.05 -13.69 -6.56
C PHE A 115 -1.09 -14.62 -7.19
N PRO A 116 -0.89 -15.96 -7.17
CA PRO A 116 -1.92 -16.87 -7.64
C PRO A 116 -3.19 -16.82 -6.77
N PRO A 117 -4.36 -17.27 -7.27
CA PRO A 117 -5.64 -17.17 -6.54
C PRO A 117 -5.65 -17.80 -5.14
N HIS A 118 -4.90 -18.89 -4.94
CA HIS A 118 -4.80 -19.57 -3.64
C HIS A 118 -3.99 -18.81 -2.59
N SER A 119 -3.30 -17.72 -2.98
CA SER A 119 -2.48 -16.87 -2.11
C SER A 119 -3.04 -15.44 -2.01
N LEU A 120 -4.36 -15.29 -2.11
CA LEU A 120 -5.03 -13.98 -2.02
C LEU A 120 -4.67 -13.23 -0.72
N GLY A 121 -4.49 -13.92 0.41
CA GLY A 121 -4.06 -13.28 1.67
C GLY A 121 -2.75 -12.50 1.50
N ASN A 122 -1.73 -13.13 0.90
CA ASN A 122 -0.43 -12.51 0.66
C ASN A 122 -0.54 -11.34 -0.33
N LEU A 123 -1.40 -11.43 -1.34
CA LEU A 123 -1.68 -10.31 -2.26
C LEU A 123 -2.17 -9.07 -1.51
N LEU A 124 -3.15 -9.26 -0.60
CA LEU A 124 -3.73 -8.19 0.19
C LEU A 124 -2.71 -7.57 1.15
N GLU A 125 -1.82 -8.39 1.73
CA GLU A 125 -0.75 -7.91 2.61
C GLU A 125 0.32 -7.11 1.84
N TYR A 126 0.77 -7.61 0.69
CA TYR A 126 1.79 -6.95 -0.13
C TYR A 126 1.31 -5.62 -0.71
N THR A 127 0.11 -5.60 -1.29
CA THR A 127 -0.48 -4.37 -1.85
C THR A 127 -0.66 -3.28 -0.80
N ARG A 128 -0.96 -3.68 0.44
CA ARG A 128 -1.05 -2.80 1.60
C ARG A 128 0.31 -2.33 2.12
N ALA A 129 1.35 -3.17 2.04
CA ALA A 129 2.69 -2.85 2.55
C ALA A 129 3.45 -1.84 1.66
N ILE A 130 3.27 -1.92 0.33
CA ILE A 130 4.02 -1.08 -0.62
C ILE A 130 3.87 0.44 -0.34
N PRO A 131 2.68 1.00 -0.07
CA PRO A 131 2.53 2.41 0.30
C PRO A 131 3.34 2.85 1.54
N ALA A 132 3.78 1.93 2.41
CA ALA A 132 4.59 2.24 3.59
C ALA A 132 5.99 2.74 3.23
N PHE A 133 6.50 2.45 2.02
CA PHE A 133 7.75 3.02 1.51
C PHE A 133 7.72 4.54 1.41
N ALA A 134 6.55 5.14 1.21
CA ALA A 134 6.33 6.58 1.26
C ALA A 134 5.50 6.98 2.48
N TRP A 135 5.97 6.58 3.66
CA TRP A 135 5.29 6.82 4.94
C TRP A 135 4.83 8.27 5.15
N HIS A 136 5.61 9.25 4.69
CA HIS A 136 5.26 10.68 4.80
C HIS A 136 3.96 11.08 4.07
N ARG A 137 3.44 10.24 3.15
CA ARG A 137 2.22 10.52 2.38
C ARG A 137 0.95 9.90 2.99
N GLN A 138 1.07 8.77 3.69
CA GLN A 138 -0.02 7.99 4.30
C GLN A 138 -1.32 7.95 3.46
N ASN A 139 -1.22 7.65 2.16
CA ASN A 139 -2.33 7.77 1.22
C ASN A 139 -2.86 6.39 0.79
N TRP A 140 -3.99 5.98 1.34
CA TRP A 140 -4.64 4.72 0.96
C TRP A 140 -5.34 4.75 -0.39
N ASN A 141 -5.62 5.92 -0.96
CA ASN A 141 -6.40 6.04 -2.21
C ASN A 141 -5.68 5.46 -3.43
N ILE A 142 -4.37 5.16 -3.31
CA ILE A 142 -3.59 4.55 -4.38
C ILE A 142 -3.68 3.02 -4.36
N VAL A 143 -4.29 2.41 -3.34
CA VAL A 143 -4.28 0.95 -3.16
C VAL A 143 -5.54 0.34 -3.72
N HIS A 144 -5.36 -0.60 -4.64
CA HIS A 144 -6.41 -1.43 -5.22
C HIS A 144 -6.05 -2.91 -4.92
N PRO A 145 -6.41 -3.45 -3.74
CA PRO A 145 -5.81 -4.68 -3.23
C PRO A 145 -6.06 -5.94 -4.08
N ASN A 146 -7.18 -6.00 -4.77
CA ASN A 146 -7.55 -7.10 -5.63
C ASN A 146 -8.38 -6.57 -6.81
N VAL A 147 -7.80 -6.63 -8.00
CA VAL A 147 -8.34 -6.16 -9.27
C VAL A 147 -8.39 -7.34 -10.24
N GLN A 148 -9.47 -7.40 -11.00
CA GLN A 148 -9.75 -8.32 -12.09
C GLN A 148 -9.46 -7.64 -13.43
N LEU A 149 -9.07 -8.42 -14.43
CA LEU A 149 -8.76 -7.94 -15.78
C LEU A 149 -10.03 -7.69 -16.63
N THR A 150 -11.08 -7.16 -16.00
CA THR A 150 -12.30 -6.73 -16.68
C THR A 150 -12.15 -5.32 -17.24
N GLU A 151 -12.89 -4.99 -18.30
CA GLU A 151 -12.82 -3.67 -18.94
C GLU A 151 -13.06 -2.54 -17.94
N GLY A 152 -14.16 -2.61 -17.17
CA GLY A 152 -14.50 -1.57 -16.19
C GLY A 152 -13.43 -1.34 -15.11
N GLU A 153 -12.83 -2.40 -14.58
CA GLU A 153 -11.77 -2.24 -13.57
C GLU A 153 -10.45 -1.76 -14.18
N THR A 154 -10.10 -2.23 -15.38
CA THR A 154 -8.88 -1.78 -16.06
C THR A 154 -8.97 -0.33 -16.53
N GLU A 155 -10.15 0.14 -16.98
CA GLU A 155 -10.40 1.55 -17.31
C GLU A 155 -10.32 2.42 -16.05
N HIS A 156 -10.90 1.97 -14.94
CA HIS A 156 -10.78 2.66 -13.67
C HIS A 156 -9.32 2.81 -13.25
N LEU A 157 -8.51 1.74 -13.32
CA LEU A 157 -7.08 1.83 -13.03
C LEU A 157 -6.35 2.80 -13.97
N LYS A 158 -6.64 2.77 -15.27
CA LYS A 158 -6.03 3.68 -16.25
C LYS A 158 -6.39 5.14 -16.02
N SER A 159 -7.54 5.42 -15.41
CA SER A 159 -7.93 6.79 -15.04
C SER A 159 -7.08 7.37 -13.90
N ASN A 160 -6.39 6.52 -13.14
CA ASN A 160 -5.50 6.93 -12.05
C ASN A 160 -4.08 7.15 -12.57
N SER A 161 -3.46 8.26 -12.18
CA SER A 161 -2.09 8.59 -12.60
C SER A 161 -1.05 7.65 -11.99
N HIS A 162 -1.33 7.11 -10.81
CA HIS A 162 -0.45 6.21 -10.07
C HIS A 162 -1.27 5.36 -9.10
N TYR A 163 -0.80 4.14 -8.85
CA TYR A 163 -1.50 3.19 -7.99
C TYR A 163 -0.61 2.00 -7.63
N VAL A 164 -1.07 1.23 -6.64
CA VAL A 164 -0.61 -0.12 -6.30
C VAL A 164 -1.82 -1.04 -6.45
N ALA A 165 -1.82 -1.88 -7.48
CA ALA A 165 -2.92 -2.79 -7.79
C ALA A 165 -2.48 -4.24 -7.64
N GLY A 166 -3.28 -5.04 -6.94
CA GLY A 166 -3.07 -6.49 -6.82
C GLY A 166 -3.90 -7.26 -7.84
N PHE A 167 -3.33 -8.32 -8.41
CA PHE A 167 -3.98 -9.18 -9.39
C PHE A 167 -3.79 -10.65 -9.02
N THR A 168 -4.82 -11.46 -9.30
CA THR A 168 -4.73 -12.92 -9.19
C THR A 168 -4.59 -13.63 -10.54
N GLU A 169 -4.77 -12.89 -11.63
CA GLU A 169 -4.68 -13.38 -13.00
C GLU A 169 -3.27 -13.15 -13.56
N ALA A 170 -2.54 -14.24 -13.87
CA ALA A 170 -1.18 -14.16 -14.40
C ALA A 170 -1.07 -13.37 -15.72
N ALA A 171 -2.18 -13.27 -16.48
CA ALA A 171 -2.27 -12.52 -17.72
C ALA A 171 -1.91 -11.03 -17.57
N VAL A 172 -1.92 -10.48 -16.34
CA VAL A 172 -1.48 -9.12 -16.07
C VAL A 172 -0.02 -8.90 -16.50
N GLU A 173 0.85 -9.92 -16.47
CA GLU A 173 2.26 -9.82 -16.89
C GLU A 173 2.42 -9.35 -18.34
N GLY A 174 1.45 -9.65 -19.21
CA GLY A 174 1.45 -9.19 -20.60
C GLY A 174 0.87 -7.78 -20.81
N ARG A 175 0.33 -7.15 -19.76
CA ARG A 175 -0.44 -5.89 -19.82
C ARG A 175 0.39 -4.70 -19.40
N THR A 176 1.49 -4.44 -20.11
CA THR A 176 2.39 -3.30 -19.84
C THR A 176 1.72 -1.93 -19.99
N ASP A 177 0.51 -1.87 -20.58
CA ASP A 177 -0.31 -0.67 -20.61
C ASP A 177 -0.84 -0.28 -19.22
N LEU A 178 -0.99 -1.25 -18.30
CA LEU A 178 -1.51 -1.02 -16.96
C LEU A 178 -0.44 -0.46 -16.03
N TYR A 179 0.77 -1.02 -16.03
CA TYR A 179 1.78 -0.71 -15.03
C TYR A 179 3.09 -0.14 -15.61
N ASP A 180 3.87 0.45 -14.72
CA ASP A 180 5.27 0.80 -14.95
C ASP A 180 6.20 -0.27 -14.37
N ILE A 181 5.81 -0.87 -13.24
CA ILE A 181 6.48 -2.01 -12.61
C ILE A 181 5.47 -3.15 -12.37
N PHE A 182 5.88 -4.36 -12.72
CA PHE A 182 5.20 -5.60 -12.38
C PHE A 182 6.01 -6.39 -11.35
N VAL A 183 5.36 -6.72 -10.24
CA VAL A 183 5.94 -7.42 -9.09
C VAL A 183 5.34 -8.83 -9.06
N ASN A 184 6.12 -9.81 -9.51
CA ASN A 184 5.79 -11.23 -9.40
C ASN A 184 6.36 -11.75 -8.07
N ALA A 185 5.62 -11.56 -7.00
CA ALA A 185 6.06 -11.91 -5.65
C ALA A 185 6.29 -13.42 -5.43
N PRO A 186 5.46 -14.34 -5.97
CA PRO A 186 5.73 -15.78 -5.88
C PRO A 186 7.09 -16.21 -6.46
N ASN A 187 7.56 -15.51 -7.49
CA ASN A 187 8.83 -15.79 -8.14
C ASN A 187 9.97 -14.85 -7.69
N SER A 188 9.73 -13.98 -6.71
CA SER A 188 10.67 -12.95 -6.26
C SER A 188 11.25 -12.11 -7.41
N GLN A 189 10.43 -11.77 -8.40
CA GLN A 189 10.86 -11.06 -9.61
C GLN A 189 10.15 -9.73 -9.77
N ILE A 190 10.92 -8.72 -10.19
CA ILE A 190 10.42 -7.38 -10.52
C ILE A 190 10.74 -7.09 -11.99
N PHE A 191 9.71 -6.76 -12.76
CA PHE A 191 9.83 -6.40 -14.17
C PHE A 191 9.49 -4.93 -14.36
N ILE A 192 10.34 -4.21 -15.09
CA ILE A 192 10.12 -2.82 -15.45
C ILE A 192 9.65 -2.74 -16.90
N ALA A 193 8.49 -2.11 -17.12
CA ALA A 193 7.96 -1.88 -18.45
C ALA A 193 8.91 -0.98 -19.26
N ALA A 194 8.98 -1.18 -20.58
CA ALA A 194 9.96 -0.52 -21.44
C ALA A 194 9.93 1.01 -21.34
N HIS A 195 8.74 1.60 -21.26
CA HIS A 195 8.54 3.06 -21.14
C HIS A 195 8.97 3.63 -19.79
N ALA A 196 9.10 2.79 -18.74
CA ALA A 196 9.43 3.23 -17.39
C ALA A 196 10.92 3.09 -17.05
N LYS A 197 11.70 2.35 -17.84
CA LYS A 197 13.11 2.02 -17.58
C LYS A 197 14.00 3.23 -17.32
N GLU A 198 13.85 4.29 -18.10
CA GLU A 198 14.67 5.50 -17.93
C GLU A 198 14.38 6.21 -16.61
N SER A 199 13.10 6.34 -16.24
CA SER A 199 12.71 6.98 -14.99
C SER A 199 13.07 6.18 -13.74
N LEU A 200 13.33 4.88 -13.90
CA LEU A 200 13.71 3.94 -12.85
C LEU A 200 15.19 3.54 -12.94
N ALA A 201 16.02 4.35 -13.61
CA ALA A 201 17.45 4.11 -13.67
C ALA A 201 18.09 4.22 -12.28
N MET A 202 18.77 3.16 -11.86
CA MET A 202 19.40 3.10 -10.55
C MET A 202 20.74 3.86 -10.52
N GLY A 203 21.07 4.38 -9.35
CA GLY A 203 22.27 5.19 -9.12
C GLY A 203 22.87 4.90 -7.75
N LYS A 204 23.96 5.60 -7.40
CA LYS A 204 24.66 5.36 -6.12
C LYS A 204 23.75 5.56 -4.91
N LEU A 205 22.94 6.62 -4.90
CA LEU A 205 21.96 6.91 -3.85
C LEU A 205 21.00 5.73 -3.61
N HIS A 206 20.48 5.15 -4.70
CA HIS A 206 19.55 4.03 -4.64
C HIS A 206 20.19 2.81 -3.97
N LYS A 207 21.44 2.50 -4.31
CA LYS A 207 22.19 1.40 -3.70
C LYS A 207 22.37 1.57 -2.19
N GLU A 208 22.67 2.78 -1.72
CA GLU A 208 22.84 3.07 -0.29
C GLU A 208 21.53 2.87 0.49
N ILE A 209 20.40 3.31 -0.08
CA ILE A 209 19.06 3.10 0.52
C ILE A 209 18.71 1.60 0.53
N ALA A 210 18.98 0.88 -0.56
CA ALA A 210 18.71 -0.54 -0.67
C ALA A 210 19.48 -1.37 0.37
N LEU A 211 20.76 -1.06 0.56
CA LEU A 211 21.59 -1.72 1.58
C LEU A 211 21.04 -1.48 2.99
N LEU A 212 20.62 -0.26 3.29
CA LEU A 212 19.99 0.06 4.58
C LEU A 212 18.68 -0.71 4.79
N MET A 213 17.85 -0.86 3.76
CA MET A 213 16.61 -1.64 3.84
C MET A 213 16.91 -3.10 4.19
N VAL A 214 17.83 -3.73 3.47
CA VAL A 214 18.22 -5.13 3.69
C VAL A 214 18.84 -5.32 5.07
N GLU A 215 19.78 -4.46 5.48
CA GLU A 215 20.40 -4.51 6.82
C GLU A 215 19.35 -4.44 7.93
N LYS A 216 18.35 -3.55 7.78
CA LYS A 216 17.27 -3.43 8.76
C LYS A 216 16.35 -4.65 8.73
N ALA A 217 16.03 -5.19 7.56
CA ALA A 217 15.21 -6.38 7.43
C ALA A 217 15.87 -7.68 7.94
N GLU A 218 17.20 -7.75 7.96
CA GLU A 218 17.95 -8.88 8.54
C GLU A 218 18.05 -8.80 10.08
N SER A 219 17.89 -7.61 10.64
CA SER A 219 17.91 -7.40 12.09
C SER A 219 16.60 -7.77 12.79
N GLU A 220 16.63 -7.93 14.11
CA GLU A 220 15.45 -8.14 14.99
C GLU A 220 14.61 -6.87 15.19
N THR A 221 14.47 -6.05 14.15
CA THR A 221 13.63 -4.84 14.17
C THR A 221 12.21 -5.15 13.73
N SER A 222 11.25 -4.37 14.26
CA SER A 222 9.85 -4.45 13.86
C SER A 222 9.62 -3.76 12.50
N ASP A 223 8.54 -4.11 11.79
CA ASP A 223 8.15 -3.44 10.55
C ASP A 223 8.04 -1.92 10.71
N LEU A 224 7.51 -1.46 11.85
CA LEU A 224 7.37 -0.04 12.13
C LEU A 224 8.73 0.67 12.27
N ASP A 225 9.73 0.00 12.84
CA ASP A 225 11.08 0.56 12.96
C ASP A 225 11.79 0.62 11.61
N ILE A 226 11.58 -0.38 10.75
CA ILE A 226 12.05 -0.39 9.36
C ILE A 226 11.42 0.78 8.59
N ILE A 227 10.11 0.95 8.69
CA ILE A 227 9.37 2.07 8.08
C ILE A 227 9.95 3.41 8.52
N LYS A 228 10.18 3.61 9.82
CA LYS A 228 10.76 4.86 10.34
C LYS A 228 12.17 5.11 9.82
N ALA A 229 13.00 4.06 9.72
CA ALA A 229 14.35 4.20 9.16
C ALA A 229 14.32 4.64 7.68
N ILE A 230 13.42 4.05 6.89
CA ILE A 230 13.19 4.44 5.48
C ILE A 230 12.63 5.87 5.40
N GLU A 231 11.70 6.23 6.28
CA GLU A 231 11.12 7.57 6.36
C GLU A 231 12.20 8.62 6.63
N THR A 232 13.11 8.37 7.58
CA THR A 232 14.23 9.28 7.87
C THR A 232 15.08 9.50 6.62
N LYS A 233 15.50 8.43 5.93
CA LYS A 233 16.27 8.56 4.68
C LYS A 233 15.51 9.28 3.58
N THR A 234 14.20 9.04 3.49
CA THR A 234 13.33 9.73 2.53
C THR A 234 13.25 11.22 2.85
N LYS A 235 13.10 11.61 4.13
CA LYS A 235 13.09 13.01 4.56
C LYS A 235 14.43 13.69 4.26
N ASP A 236 15.55 13.02 4.50
CA ASP A 236 16.88 13.55 4.16
C ASP A 236 16.99 13.82 2.66
N LEU A 237 16.54 12.86 1.83
CA LEU A 237 16.50 13.02 0.37
C LEU A 237 15.61 14.20 -0.05
N LEU A 238 14.41 14.32 0.52
CA LEU A 238 13.48 15.41 0.21
C LEU A 238 14.00 16.77 0.69
N ASN A 239 14.70 16.83 1.82
CA ASN A 239 15.31 18.05 2.32
C ASN A 239 16.50 18.47 1.45
N ASN A 240 17.30 17.51 1.00
CA ASN A 240 18.36 17.75 0.02
C ASN A 240 17.78 18.23 -1.30
N LEU A 241 16.67 17.66 -1.76
CA LEU A 241 15.97 18.16 -2.93
C LEU A 241 15.53 19.62 -2.69
N LYS A 242 14.83 19.93 -1.60
CA LYS A 242 14.37 21.30 -1.29
C LYS A 242 15.51 22.32 -1.18
N SER A 243 16.69 21.94 -0.69
CA SER A 243 17.84 22.85 -0.61
C SER A 243 18.46 23.17 -1.97
N LEU A 244 18.22 22.33 -2.97
CA LEU A 244 18.61 22.55 -4.36
C LEU A 244 17.59 23.41 -5.12
N ALA A 245 16.36 23.55 -4.61
CA ALA A 245 15.32 24.37 -5.23
C ALA A 245 15.60 25.87 -5.07
N THR A 246 15.29 26.65 -6.09
CA THR A 246 15.34 28.12 -6.04
C THR A 246 13.97 28.70 -5.69
N LYS A 247 13.92 29.80 -4.92
CA LYS A 247 12.66 30.52 -4.70
C LYS A 247 12.25 31.21 -6.00
N GLY A 248 11.09 30.84 -6.53
CA GLY A 248 10.45 31.52 -7.64
C GLY A 248 9.94 32.91 -7.26
N ALA A 249 9.55 33.70 -8.26
CA ALA A 249 9.03 35.07 -8.09
C ALA A 249 7.74 35.14 -7.25
N ASP A 250 7.04 34.02 -7.09
CA ASP A 250 5.83 33.82 -6.29
C ASP A 250 6.11 33.39 -4.83
N GLY A 251 7.40 33.28 -4.45
CA GLY A 251 7.82 32.83 -3.11
C GLY A 251 7.75 31.32 -2.89
N LYS A 252 7.29 30.54 -3.89
CA LYS A 252 7.32 29.07 -3.85
C LYS A 252 8.69 28.54 -4.29
N LEU A 253 9.13 27.45 -3.69
CA LEU A 253 10.32 26.73 -4.15
C LEU A 253 9.99 26.07 -5.50
N SER A 254 10.74 26.42 -6.54
CA SER A 254 10.58 25.90 -7.90
C SER A 254 11.87 25.26 -8.39
N PHE A 255 11.72 24.11 -9.04
CA PHE A 255 12.79 23.35 -9.69
C PHE A 255 12.68 23.52 -11.21
N THR A 256 13.76 23.91 -11.88
CA THR A 256 13.88 23.84 -13.34
C THR A 256 14.93 22.82 -13.76
N LEU A 257 14.79 22.22 -14.95
CA LEU A 257 15.80 21.30 -15.50
C LEU A 257 17.18 21.97 -15.63
N GLU A 258 17.19 23.27 -15.91
CA GLU A 258 18.40 24.07 -16.08
C GLU A 258 19.22 24.20 -14.79
N THR A 259 18.56 24.35 -13.63
CA THR A 259 19.23 24.43 -12.32
C THR A 259 19.94 23.13 -11.93
N LEU A 260 19.48 21.98 -12.43
CA LEU A 260 20.12 20.69 -12.21
C LEU A 260 21.29 20.46 -13.17
N LYS A 261 21.14 20.83 -14.44
CA LYS A 261 22.20 20.70 -15.46
C LYS A 261 23.46 21.49 -15.10
N GLU A 262 23.29 22.68 -14.50
CA GLU A 262 24.41 23.51 -14.03
C GLU A 262 25.27 22.81 -12.97
N ARG A 263 24.71 21.86 -12.21
CA ARG A 263 25.41 21.14 -11.14
C ARG A 263 26.17 19.91 -11.61
N LYS A 264 26.15 19.58 -12.91
CA LYS A 264 26.91 18.47 -13.53
C LYS A 264 26.70 17.13 -12.82
N LEU A 265 25.48 16.85 -12.38
CA LEU A 265 25.13 15.56 -11.79
C LEU A 265 25.13 14.46 -12.87
N PRO A 266 25.34 13.18 -12.51
CA PRO A 266 25.14 12.08 -13.44
C PRO A 266 23.70 12.08 -13.99
N PRO A 267 23.48 11.81 -15.29
CA PRO A 267 22.16 11.90 -15.93
C PRO A 267 21.05 11.12 -15.21
N ALA A 268 21.35 9.93 -14.71
CA ALA A 268 20.38 9.12 -13.96
C ALA A 268 19.94 9.78 -12.64
N THR A 269 20.87 10.43 -11.94
CA THR A 269 20.57 11.16 -10.68
C THR A 269 19.78 12.42 -10.97
N GLU A 270 20.11 13.13 -12.05
CA GLU A 270 19.36 14.31 -12.50
C GLU A 270 17.91 13.97 -12.83
N ASN A 271 17.70 12.98 -13.71
CA ASN A 271 16.36 12.54 -14.11
C ASN A 271 15.53 12.06 -12.91
N PHE A 272 16.15 11.34 -11.97
CA PHE A 272 15.50 10.91 -10.74
C PHE A 272 15.07 12.10 -9.86
N LEU A 273 15.98 13.05 -9.58
CA LEU A 273 15.67 14.20 -8.74
C LEU A 273 14.60 15.10 -9.38
N PHE A 274 14.65 15.28 -10.69
CA PHE A 274 13.62 16.03 -11.43
C PHE A 274 12.26 15.34 -11.34
N SER A 275 12.21 14.02 -11.58
CA SER A 275 10.97 13.23 -11.47
C SER A 275 10.42 13.21 -10.04
N LEU A 276 11.31 13.17 -9.04
CA LEU A 276 10.95 13.26 -7.63
C LEU A 276 10.37 14.64 -7.30
N ALA A 277 11.00 15.71 -7.79
CA ALA A 277 10.49 17.07 -7.62
C ALA A 277 9.10 17.25 -8.26
N ALA A 278 8.89 16.69 -9.46
CA ALA A 278 7.57 16.70 -10.11
C ALA A 278 6.53 15.94 -9.27
N SER A 279 6.92 14.78 -8.72
CA SER A 279 6.05 13.96 -7.87
C SER A 279 5.67 14.65 -6.56
N GLU A 280 6.55 15.50 -6.02
CA GLU A 280 6.32 16.32 -4.82
C GLU A 280 5.66 17.68 -5.11
N GLY A 281 5.37 18.00 -6.38
CA GLY A 281 4.76 19.28 -6.77
C GLY A 281 5.71 20.48 -6.65
N LEU A 282 7.03 20.25 -6.75
CA LEU A 282 8.08 21.25 -6.65
C LEU A 282 8.57 21.78 -8.01
N VAL A 283 8.07 21.23 -9.12
CA VAL A 283 8.42 21.65 -10.50
C VAL A 283 7.37 22.62 -11.02
N GLN A 284 7.81 23.72 -11.63
CA GLN A 284 6.96 24.52 -12.51
C GLN A 284 6.99 23.85 -13.89
N LEU A 285 5.85 23.29 -14.30
CA LEU A 285 5.62 22.76 -15.65
C LEU A 285 5.37 23.90 -16.63
#